data_AF-A0A399YSF8-F1
#
_entry.id   AF-A0A399YSF8-F1
#
_cell.length_a   1.000
_cell.length_b   1.000
_cell.length_c   1.000
_cell.angle_alpha   90.00
_cell.angle_beta   90.00
_cell.angle_gamma   90.00
#
_symmetry.space_group_name_H-M   'P 1'
#
loop_
_entity.id
_entity.type
_entity.pdbx_description
1 polymer ?
#
loop_
_entity_poly.entity_id
_entity_poly.type
_entity_poly.pdbx_seq_one_letter_code
_entity_poly.pdbx_strand_id
1 'polypeptide(L)'
;MRAALGDVSLNEVIAMGIHGVDPDYVRRTRELGFELTADEVVAFAIHHVDLDFVERVRELGYDDLTADDLVAMSIHGVDPDMFDALYQAGLTELTVDEIVAMSIHGVTPEFVAEMKAAGLMDLSPDDLLSLRIQGIDGEFITDMRDAGILDDATADDLIKLKHGRHV
;
A
#
# COMPACT_ATOMS: atom_id res chain seq x y z
N MET A 1 -2.09 3.52 -31.43
CA MET A 1 -3.35 3.69 -30.69
C MET A 1 -4.47 2.78 -31.18
N ARG A 2 -5.23 3.10 -32.23
CA ARG A 2 -6.35 2.23 -32.68
C ARG A 2 -5.97 0.78 -32.99
N ALA A 3 -4.83 0.58 -33.67
CA ALA A 3 -4.32 -0.76 -33.94
C ALA A 3 -3.88 -1.54 -32.69
N ALA A 4 -3.55 -0.83 -31.60
CA ALA A 4 -3.19 -1.45 -30.33
C ALA A 4 -4.42 -1.69 -29.45
N LEU A 5 -5.40 -0.78 -29.46
CA LEU A 5 -6.56 -0.79 -28.55
C LEU A 5 -7.81 -1.50 -29.08
N GLY A 6 -7.87 -1.81 -30.37
CA GLY A 6 -9.10 -2.29 -30.99
C GLY A 6 -10.07 -1.15 -31.29
N ASP A 7 -11.35 -1.33 -30.96
CA ASP A 7 -12.41 -0.36 -31.22
C ASP A 7 -12.38 0.78 -30.20
N VAL A 8 -11.58 1.81 -30.48
CA VAL A 8 -11.55 3.07 -29.70
C VAL A 8 -11.95 4.26 -30.58
N SER A 9 -12.84 5.07 -30.04
CA SER A 9 -13.32 6.31 -30.65
C SER A 9 -12.18 7.31 -30.82
N LEU A 10 -12.38 8.30 -31.70
CA LEU A 10 -11.41 9.38 -31.88
C LEU A 10 -11.23 10.19 -30.57
N ASN A 11 -12.32 10.38 -29.82
CA ASN A 11 -12.29 11.15 -28.57
C ASN A 11 -11.44 10.45 -27.51
N GLU A 12 -11.53 9.13 -27.39
CA GLU A 12 -10.69 8.36 -26.46
C GLU A 12 -9.21 8.42 -26.83
N VAL A 13 -8.87 8.34 -28.13
CA VAL A 13 -7.47 8.51 -28.57
C VAL A 13 -6.95 9.92 -28.26
N ILE A 14 -7.79 10.94 -28.41
CA ILE A 14 -7.44 12.32 -28.04
C ILE A 14 -7.23 12.43 -26.53
N ALA A 15 -8.13 11.87 -25.71
CA ALA A 15 -8.01 11.89 -24.26
C ALA A 15 -6.70 11.23 -23.78
N MET A 16 -6.39 10.04 -24.30
CA MET A 16 -5.11 9.36 -24.08
C MET A 16 -3.91 10.25 -24.41
N GLY A 17 -3.89 10.88 -25.60
CA GLY A 17 -2.80 11.75 -26.00
C GLY A 17 -2.65 12.99 -25.11
N ILE A 18 -3.75 13.58 -24.64
CA ILE A 18 -3.74 14.71 -23.69
C ILE A 18 -3.08 14.30 -22.37
N HIS A 19 -3.33 13.08 -21.91
CA HIS A 19 -2.77 12.53 -20.68
C HIS A 19 -1.42 11.83 -20.87
N GLY A 20 -0.77 12.01 -22.03
CA GLY A 20 0.58 11.49 -22.27
C GLY A 20 0.65 9.98 -22.52
N VAL A 21 -0.48 9.32 -22.74
CA VAL A 21 -0.52 7.90 -23.09
C VAL A 21 0.00 7.74 -24.53
N ASP A 22 0.98 6.85 -24.71
CA ASP A 22 1.49 6.45 -26.02
C ASP A 22 1.14 4.99 -26.37
N PRO A 23 1.30 4.56 -27.64
CA PRO A 23 0.98 3.19 -28.05
C PRO A 23 1.82 2.10 -27.38
N ASP A 24 3.01 2.43 -26.89
CA ASP A 24 3.90 1.48 -26.21
C ASP A 24 3.42 1.22 -24.78
N TYR A 25 3.00 2.26 -24.05
CA TYR A 25 2.37 2.13 -22.72
C TYR A 25 1.17 1.18 -22.77
N VAL A 26 0.28 1.41 -23.74
CA VAL A 26 -0.92 0.60 -24.01
C VAL A 26 -0.61 -0.84 -24.44
N ARG A 27 0.53 -1.06 -25.10
CA ARG A 27 0.98 -2.40 -25.46
C ARG A 27 1.51 -3.12 -24.23
N ARG A 28 2.34 -2.45 -23.42
CA ARG A 28 2.90 -3.03 -22.19
C ARG A 28 1.81 -3.40 -21.19
N THR A 29 0.78 -2.58 -20.99
CA THR A 29 -0.35 -2.97 -20.11
C THR A 29 -1.00 -4.29 -20.54
N ARG A 30 -1.17 -4.51 -21.84
CA ARG A 30 -1.67 -5.78 -22.40
C ARG A 30 -0.69 -6.94 -22.23
N GLU A 31 0.61 -6.70 -22.45
CA GLU A 31 1.65 -7.71 -22.25
C GLU A 31 1.70 -8.18 -20.79
N LEU A 32 1.34 -7.29 -19.86
CA LEU A 32 1.14 -7.58 -18.44
C LEU A 32 -0.19 -8.25 -18.12
N GLY A 33 -1.01 -8.56 -19.13
CA GLY A 33 -2.28 -9.27 -18.98
C GLY A 33 -3.47 -8.38 -18.60
N PHE A 34 -3.32 -7.05 -18.60
CA PHE A 34 -4.42 -6.13 -18.29
C PHE A 34 -5.20 -5.77 -19.56
N GLU A 35 -6.48 -6.13 -19.59
CA GLU A 35 -7.44 -5.71 -20.63
C GLU A 35 -8.15 -4.41 -20.23
N LEU A 36 -7.39 -3.31 -20.21
CA LEU A 36 -7.91 -2.00 -19.79
C LEU A 36 -8.80 -1.35 -20.86
N THR A 37 -9.88 -0.71 -20.41
CA THR A 37 -10.67 0.24 -21.18
C THR A 37 -9.88 1.52 -21.47
N ALA A 38 -10.40 2.35 -22.37
CA ALA A 38 -9.77 3.64 -22.68
C ALA A 38 -9.67 4.56 -21.45
N ASP A 39 -10.72 4.60 -20.64
CA ASP A 39 -10.77 5.42 -19.43
C ASP A 39 -9.80 4.91 -18.36
N GLU A 40 -9.65 3.60 -18.20
CA GLU A 40 -8.67 3.01 -17.26
C GLU A 40 -7.23 3.28 -17.68
N VAL A 41 -6.92 3.20 -18.99
CA VAL A 41 -5.59 3.60 -19.51
C VAL A 41 -5.30 5.07 -19.21
N VAL A 42 -6.31 5.93 -19.36
CA VAL A 42 -6.18 7.36 -19.00
C VAL A 42 -5.99 7.52 -17.49
N ALA A 43 -6.73 6.79 -16.66
CA ALA A 43 -6.58 6.82 -15.20
C ALA A 43 -5.17 6.39 -14.78
N PHE A 44 -4.64 5.31 -15.36
CA PHE A 44 -3.26 4.86 -15.15
C PHE A 44 -2.25 5.97 -15.42
N ALA A 45 -2.39 6.67 -16.54
CA ALA A 45 -1.47 7.76 -16.90
C ALA A 45 -1.63 9.00 -16.00
N ILE A 46 -2.86 9.38 -15.64
CA ILE A 46 -3.13 10.49 -14.71
C ILE A 46 -2.51 10.22 -13.34
N HIS A 47 -2.63 8.98 -12.86
CA HIS A 47 -2.13 8.57 -11.55
C HIS A 47 -0.71 8.00 -11.61
N HIS A 48 -0.02 8.12 -12.75
CA HIS A 48 1.37 7.72 -12.93
C HIS A 48 1.66 6.26 -12.55
N VAL A 49 0.76 5.34 -12.88
CA VAL A 49 0.98 3.90 -12.66
C VAL A 49 2.21 3.46 -13.47
N ASP A 50 3.25 3.03 -12.75
CA ASP A 50 4.49 2.53 -13.32
C ASP A 50 4.36 1.05 -13.66
N LEU A 51 4.52 0.70 -14.94
CA LEU A 51 4.39 -0.68 -15.41
C LEU A 51 5.55 -1.58 -14.97
N ASP A 52 6.73 -1.02 -14.70
CA ASP A 52 7.85 -1.78 -14.15
C ASP A 52 7.57 -2.14 -12.68
N PHE A 53 6.89 -1.25 -11.95
CA PHE A 53 6.37 -1.56 -10.60
C PHE A 53 5.32 -2.67 -10.65
N VAL A 54 4.37 -2.61 -11.60
CA VAL A 54 3.35 -3.66 -11.78
C VAL A 54 4.00 -5.03 -12.01
N GLU A 55 5.01 -5.12 -12.89
CA GLU A 55 5.80 -6.34 -13.11
C GLU A 55 6.39 -6.86 -11.80
N ARG A 56 7.04 -5.98 -11.03
CA ARG A 56 7.68 -6.34 -9.77
C ARG A 56 6.70 -6.85 -8.72
N VAL A 57 5.54 -6.21 -8.57
CA VAL A 57 4.52 -6.63 -7.60
C VAL A 57 3.96 -8.01 -7.95
N ARG A 58 3.80 -8.32 -9.24
CA ARG A 58 3.42 -9.67 -9.70
C ARG A 58 4.50 -10.71 -9.37
N GLU A 59 5.78 -10.40 -9.56
CA GLU A 59 6.88 -11.30 -9.17
C GLU A 59 6.92 -11.61 -7.67
N LEU A 60 6.37 -10.72 -6.84
CA LEU A 60 6.21 -10.93 -5.39
C LEU A 60 5.00 -11.83 -5.04
N GLY A 61 4.24 -12.28 -6.04
CA GLY A 61 3.11 -13.21 -5.88
C GLY A 61 1.74 -12.55 -5.89
N TYR A 62 1.65 -11.24 -6.14
CA TYR A 62 0.39 -10.52 -6.29
C TYR A 62 -0.07 -10.57 -7.74
N ASP A 63 -0.63 -11.71 -8.15
CA ASP A 63 -1.01 -11.96 -9.55
C ASP A 63 -2.42 -11.49 -9.93
N ASP A 64 -3.31 -11.30 -8.94
CA ASP A 64 -4.72 -10.95 -9.12
C ASP A 64 -4.96 -9.46 -8.78
N LEU A 65 -4.25 -8.58 -9.49
CA LEU A 65 -4.36 -7.13 -9.33
C LEU A 65 -5.43 -6.57 -10.26
N THR A 66 -6.31 -5.72 -9.73
CA THR A 66 -7.24 -4.95 -10.54
C THR A 66 -6.60 -3.62 -11.00
N ALA A 67 -7.23 -2.96 -11.98
CA ALA A 67 -6.83 -1.62 -12.40
C ALA A 67 -6.92 -0.62 -11.23
N ASP A 68 -7.96 -0.73 -10.42
CA ASP A 68 -8.17 0.15 -9.27
C ASP A 68 -7.11 -0.07 -8.19
N ASP A 69 -6.66 -1.31 -7.95
CA ASP A 69 -5.59 -1.61 -6.99
C ASP A 69 -4.28 -0.93 -7.38
N LEU A 70 -3.91 -1.02 -8.67
CA LEU A 70 -2.69 -0.41 -9.19
C LEU A 70 -2.72 1.12 -9.11
N VAL A 71 -3.89 1.71 -9.42
CA VAL A 71 -4.11 3.15 -9.26
C VAL A 71 -4.04 3.55 -7.78
N ALA A 72 -4.66 2.80 -6.88
CA ALA A 72 -4.64 3.07 -5.44
C ALA A 72 -3.21 3.00 -4.87
N MET A 73 -2.44 1.97 -5.23
CA MET A 73 -1.02 1.86 -4.86
C MET A 73 -0.22 3.08 -5.32
N SER A 74 -0.40 3.52 -6.56
CA SER A 74 0.30 4.70 -7.09
C SER A 74 -0.10 5.99 -6.37
N ILE A 75 -1.40 6.22 -6.14
CA ILE A 75 -1.91 7.40 -5.42
C ILE A 75 -1.36 7.45 -3.99
N HIS A 76 -1.27 6.29 -3.34
CA HIS A 76 -0.85 6.18 -1.95
C HIS A 76 0.64 5.89 -1.79
N GLY A 77 1.43 6.01 -2.86
CA GLY A 77 2.90 5.93 -2.79
C GLY A 77 3.41 4.56 -2.32
N VAL A 78 2.69 3.48 -2.63
CA VAL A 78 3.18 2.11 -2.41
C VAL A 78 4.26 1.81 -3.45
N ASP A 79 5.43 1.37 -3.02
CA ASP A 79 6.59 1.07 -3.85
C ASP A 79 7.17 -0.32 -3.52
N PRO A 80 8.10 -0.88 -4.33
CA PRO A 80 8.70 -2.19 -4.06
C PRO A 80 9.44 -2.27 -2.71
N ASP A 81 10.03 -1.16 -2.27
CA ASP A 81 10.80 -1.12 -1.02
C ASP A 81 9.86 -1.35 0.17
N MET A 82 8.62 -0.86 0.11
CA MET A 82 7.59 -1.14 1.10
C MET A 82 7.29 -2.64 1.22
N PHE A 83 7.16 -3.38 0.11
CA PHE A 83 6.92 -4.83 0.16
C PHE A 83 8.09 -5.58 0.80
N ASP A 84 9.31 -5.30 0.33
CA ASP A 84 10.51 -5.96 0.85
C ASP A 84 10.67 -5.67 2.34
N ALA A 85 10.42 -4.44 2.76
CA ALA A 85 10.60 -4.04 4.15
C ALA A 85 9.49 -4.57 5.08
N LEU A 86 8.24 -4.65 4.62
CA LEU A 86 7.16 -5.34 5.36
C LEU A 86 7.44 -6.84 5.50
N TYR A 87 7.95 -7.47 4.44
CA TYR A 87 8.40 -8.87 4.47
C TYR A 87 9.53 -9.09 5.49
N GLN A 88 10.56 -8.23 5.49
CA GLN A 88 11.65 -8.29 6.49
C GLN A 88 11.15 -8.01 7.91
N ALA A 89 10.09 -7.21 8.04
CA ALA A 89 9.39 -7.01 9.30
C ALA A 89 8.49 -8.19 9.69
N GLY A 90 8.48 -9.28 8.93
CA GLY A 90 7.72 -10.51 9.22
C GLY A 90 6.24 -10.45 8.84
N LEU A 91 5.82 -9.43 8.09
CA LEU A 91 4.46 -9.28 7.57
C LEU A 91 4.42 -9.86 6.15
N THR A 92 4.26 -11.17 6.05
CA THR A 92 4.49 -11.90 4.79
C THR A 92 3.23 -12.31 4.04
N GLU A 93 2.05 -12.10 4.61
CA GLU A 93 0.76 -12.55 4.05
C GLU A 93 -0.24 -11.39 3.92
N LEU A 94 0.25 -10.20 3.56
CA LEU A 94 -0.57 -9.01 3.39
C LEU A 94 -1.32 -9.03 2.06
N THR A 95 -2.58 -8.62 2.07
CA THR A 95 -3.33 -8.23 0.88
C THR A 95 -2.90 -6.86 0.37
N VAL A 96 -3.23 -6.54 -0.88
CA VAL A 96 -2.95 -5.21 -1.45
C VAL A 96 -3.69 -4.11 -0.69
N ASP A 97 -4.96 -4.36 -0.34
CA ASP A 97 -5.76 -3.42 0.46
C ASP A 97 -5.10 -3.12 1.81
N GLU A 98 -4.55 -4.13 2.48
CA GLU A 98 -3.80 -3.92 3.73
C GLU A 98 -2.54 -3.09 3.50
N ILE A 99 -1.76 -3.36 2.45
CA ILE A 99 -0.55 -2.58 2.13
C ILE A 99 -0.89 -1.12 1.82
N VAL A 100 -1.94 -0.90 1.03
CA VAL A 100 -2.44 0.45 0.71
C VAL A 100 -2.91 1.15 1.98
N ALA A 101 -3.68 0.49 2.84
CA ALA A 101 -4.13 1.04 4.12
C ALA A 101 -2.95 1.40 5.03
N MET A 102 -1.97 0.52 5.13
CA MET A 102 -0.73 0.77 5.86
C MET A 102 0.00 2.01 5.33
N SER A 103 0.07 2.18 4.00
CA SER A 103 0.70 3.36 3.40
C SER A 103 -0.09 4.65 3.72
N ILE A 104 -1.42 4.63 3.55
CA ILE A 104 -2.31 5.75 3.85
C ILE A 104 -2.12 6.25 5.29
N HIS A 105 -2.01 5.33 6.24
CA HIS A 105 -1.91 5.64 7.66
C HIS A 105 -0.45 5.80 8.13
N GLY A 106 0.52 5.66 7.24
CA GLY A 106 1.95 5.83 7.54
C GLY A 106 2.50 4.76 8.47
N VAL A 107 2.02 3.52 8.34
CA VAL A 107 2.63 2.33 8.96
C VAL A 107 3.84 1.96 8.12
N THR A 108 5.01 2.50 8.49
CA THR A 108 6.26 2.29 7.75
C THR A 108 7.05 1.10 8.34
N PRO A 109 8.01 0.54 7.61
CA PRO A 109 8.91 -0.48 8.15
C PRO A 109 9.66 -0.02 9.39
N GLU A 110 10.03 1.26 9.46
CA GLU A 110 10.65 1.87 10.64
C GLU A 110 9.71 1.86 11.83
N PHE A 111 8.43 2.16 11.63
CA PHE A 111 7.41 2.07 12.69
C PHE A 111 7.23 0.63 13.18
N VAL A 112 7.19 -0.35 12.28
CA VAL A 112 7.10 -1.77 12.68
C VAL A 112 8.34 -2.19 13.49
N ALA A 113 9.54 -1.80 13.03
CA ALA A 113 10.79 -2.05 13.74
C ALA A 113 10.83 -1.36 15.11
N GLU A 114 10.32 -0.13 15.20
CA GLU A 114 10.18 0.64 16.43
C GLU A 114 9.27 -0.08 17.44
N MET A 115 8.09 -0.55 17.03
CA MET A 115 7.18 -1.30 17.91
C MET A 115 7.85 -2.57 18.46
N LYS A 116 8.56 -3.32 17.60
CA LYS A 116 9.30 -4.52 18.01
C LYS A 116 10.43 -4.19 19.00
N ALA A 117 11.19 -3.14 18.74
CA ALA A 117 12.23 -2.67 19.66
C ALA A 117 11.65 -2.22 21.02
N ALA A 118 10.45 -1.62 20.99
CA ALA A 118 9.67 -1.24 22.15
C ALA A 118 8.94 -2.42 22.82
N GLY A 119 9.03 -3.64 22.27
CA GLY A 119 8.71 -4.89 22.94
C GLY A 119 7.38 -5.50 22.56
N LEU A 120 6.67 -4.86 21.63
CA LEU A 120 5.50 -5.46 21.02
C LEU A 120 5.96 -6.42 19.92
N MET A 121 6.08 -7.68 20.29
CA MET A 121 6.33 -8.77 19.36
C MET A 121 5.00 -9.25 18.78
N ASP A 122 5.04 -9.81 17.57
CA ASP A 122 3.92 -10.53 16.96
C ASP A 122 2.62 -9.72 16.74
N LEU A 123 2.75 -8.41 16.47
CA LEU A 123 1.62 -7.57 16.07
C LEU A 123 1.07 -7.98 14.70
N SER A 124 -0.25 -8.08 14.60
CA SER A 124 -0.93 -8.24 13.32
C SER A 124 -0.89 -6.93 12.50
N PRO A 125 -1.17 -6.98 11.17
CA PRO A 125 -1.30 -5.77 10.35
C PRO A 125 -2.36 -4.80 10.92
N ASP A 126 -3.50 -5.33 11.37
CA ASP A 126 -4.59 -4.57 12.00
C ASP A 126 -4.16 -3.91 13.31
N ASP A 127 -3.35 -4.58 14.13
CA ASP A 127 -2.80 -4.01 15.36
C ASP A 127 -1.88 -2.83 15.03
N LEU A 128 -0.95 -3.01 14.09
CA LEU A 128 -0.02 -1.96 13.66
C LEU A 128 -0.77 -0.74 13.10
N LEU A 129 -1.78 -1.00 12.28
CA LEU A 129 -2.65 0.03 11.73
C LEU A 129 -3.39 0.79 12.83
N SER A 130 -3.99 0.06 13.77
CA SER A 130 -4.72 0.65 14.90
C SER A 130 -3.80 1.48 15.79
N LEU A 131 -2.65 0.95 16.20
CA LEU A 131 -1.67 1.69 17.01
C LEU A 131 -1.25 2.98 16.31
N ARG A 132 -0.95 2.90 15.01
CA ARG A 132 -0.54 4.06 14.21
C ARG A 132 -1.64 5.12 14.11
N ILE A 133 -2.88 4.71 13.83
CA ILE A 133 -4.05 5.60 13.76
C ILE A 133 -4.29 6.31 15.10
N GLN A 134 -4.07 5.60 16.22
CA GLN A 134 -4.23 6.16 17.57
C GLN A 134 -3.01 6.97 18.05
N GLY A 135 -2.00 7.18 17.20
CA GLY A 135 -0.80 7.95 17.53
C GLY A 135 -0.02 7.33 18.69
N ILE A 136 0.02 6.00 18.74
CA ILE A 136 0.90 5.25 19.63
C ILE A 136 2.25 5.07 18.92
N ASP A 137 3.31 5.49 19.59
CA ASP A 137 4.70 5.45 19.13
C ASP A 137 5.56 4.61 20.10
N GLY A 138 6.84 4.40 19.76
CA GLY A 138 7.75 3.59 20.56
C GLY A 138 8.05 4.20 21.91
N GLU A 139 7.98 5.52 22.06
CA GLU A 139 8.09 6.21 23.34
C GLU A 139 6.94 5.81 24.27
N PHE A 140 5.69 5.91 23.79
CA PHE A 140 4.52 5.45 24.56
C PHE A 140 4.65 4.00 25.01
N ILE A 141 5.09 3.12 24.11
CA ILE A 141 5.27 1.69 24.43
C ILE A 141 6.39 1.48 25.44
N THR A 142 7.49 2.22 25.32
CA THR A 142 8.61 2.18 26.28
C THR A 142 8.16 2.62 27.68
N ASP A 143 7.36 3.69 27.79
CA ASP A 143 6.77 4.11 29.06
C ASP A 143 5.91 3.01 29.69
N MET A 144 5.09 2.32 28.89
CA MET A 144 4.26 1.22 29.38
C MET A 144 5.11 0.02 29.82
N ARG A 145 6.22 -0.24 29.13
CA ARG A 145 7.19 -1.27 29.52
C ARG A 145 7.81 -0.95 30.87
N ASP A 146 8.31 0.27 31.04
CA ASP A 146 8.99 0.71 32.27
C ASP A 146 8.03 0.76 33.46
N ALA A 147 6.73 0.96 33.20
CA ALA A 147 5.66 0.84 34.18
C ALA A 147 5.25 -0.60 34.50
N GLY A 148 5.79 -1.61 33.80
CA GLY A 148 5.45 -3.03 33.98
C GLY A 148 4.07 -3.41 33.47
N ILE A 149 3.54 -2.70 32.47
CA ILE A 149 2.17 -2.86 31.95
C ILE A 149 2.14 -3.78 30.71
N LEU A 150 3.26 -3.94 29.99
CA LEU A 150 3.27 -4.61 28.68
C LEU A 150 3.01 -6.12 28.70
N ASP A 151 3.35 -6.83 29.77
CA ASP A 151 3.44 -8.31 29.76
C ASP A 151 2.14 -9.00 29.31
N ASP A 152 0.98 -8.41 29.61
CA ASP A 152 -0.34 -8.93 29.24
C ASP A 152 -1.19 -7.94 28.40
N ALA A 153 -0.59 -6.83 27.93
CA ALA A 153 -1.34 -5.79 27.24
C ALA A 153 -1.55 -6.12 25.76
N THR A 154 -2.81 -6.07 25.31
CA THR A 154 -3.14 -6.11 23.89
C THR A 154 -2.99 -4.73 23.24
N ALA A 155 -2.96 -4.65 21.90
CA ALA A 155 -3.03 -3.37 21.18
C ALA A 155 -4.24 -2.54 21.62
N ASP A 156 -5.40 -3.19 21.77
CA ASP A 156 -6.62 -2.57 22.30
C ASP A 156 -6.45 -1.98 23.70
N ASP A 157 -5.73 -2.65 24.60
CA ASP A 157 -5.50 -2.14 25.95
C ASP A 157 -4.57 -0.93 25.95
N LEU A 158 -3.55 -0.93 25.09
CA LEU A 158 -2.66 0.22 24.87
C LEU A 158 -3.43 1.43 24.33
N ILE A 159 -4.37 1.20 23.42
CA ILE A 159 -5.26 2.23 22.88
C ILE A 159 -6.17 2.80 23.98
N LYS A 160 -6.78 1.94 24.81
CA LYS A 160 -7.59 2.39 25.95
C LYS A 160 -6.77 3.23 26.93
N LEU A 161 -5.53 2.79 27.22
CA LEU A 161 -4.61 3.52 28.11
C LEU A 161 -4.21 4.88 27.54
N LYS A 162 -3.88 4.97 26.24
CA LYS A 162 -3.56 6.23 25.57
C LYS A 162 -4.66 7.27 25.77
N HIS A 163 -5.92 6.89 25.57
CA HIS A 163 -7.07 7.78 25.75
C HIS A 163 -7.43 8.04 27.21
N GLY A 164 -7.22 7.06 28.10
CA GLY A 164 -7.48 7.20 29.53
C GLY A 164 -6.53 8.17 30.26
N ARG A 165 -5.36 8.48 29.69
CA ARG A 165 -4.41 9.46 30.24
C ARG A 165 -4.78 10.94 29.98
N HIS A 166 -5.89 11.21 29.29
CA HIS A 166 -6.34 12.57 28.96
C HIS A 166 -7.45 13.14 29.87
N VAL A 167 -7.60 12.60 31.09
CA VAL A 167 -8.53 13.13 32.13
C VAL A 167 -7.81 13.48 33.44
#